data_AF-A0A448ZKQ1-F1
#
_entry.id   AF-A0A448ZKQ1-F1
#
_cell.length_a   1.000
_cell.length_b   1.000
_cell.length_c   1.000
_cell.angle_alpha   90.00
_cell.angle_beta   90.00
_cell.angle_gamma   90.00
#
_symmetry.space_group_name_H-M   'P 1'
#
loop_
_entity.id
_entity.type
_entity.pdbx_description
1 polymer ?
#
loop_
_entity_poly.entity_id
_entity_poly.type
_entity_poly.pdbx_seq_one_letter_code
_entity_poly.pdbx_strand_id
1 'polypeptide(L)'
;MAPRQRNISPPSPATSEDEDSSSFDDGLKAPLIQGEHPAPAMTANKVDATTRAPPKSLRITEADIARDNHDWFNVVALPVVVIACALNYEYPSFHYSGKYFWSMWAATTMYFFLDFSWVTIVPTCVKSPVVIQKHHVVAMIYLLGPIYYPQYRWLMGAILSVEVNTWFLILRRLVYRNNYCPSGYAKVSPIITTAVSTFFYFTWITIRCYLYPHVLVLFFSMWKDEIEKTGKYFYWELLFIPVHAVLCVLNLKWTYDLFRPIVKRWMGTGPKTVAVSNGL
;
A
#
# COMPACT_ATOMS: atom_id res chain seq x y z
N MET A 1 12.08 -51.38 7.17
CA MET A 1 11.86 -49.95 6.86
C MET A 1 12.62 -49.14 7.89
N ALA A 2 13.75 -48.56 7.51
CA ALA A 2 14.60 -47.79 8.42
C ALA A 2 14.08 -46.33 8.56
N PRO A 3 14.14 -45.72 9.75
CA PRO A 3 13.68 -44.36 9.96
C PRO A 3 14.69 -43.34 9.40
N ARG A 4 14.17 -42.36 8.65
CA ARG A 4 14.93 -41.28 8.01
C ARG A 4 15.35 -40.27 9.09
N GLN A 5 16.65 -40.18 9.38
CA GLN A 5 17.21 -39.16 10.28
C GLN A 5 16.94 -37.75 9.73
N ARG A 6 16.36 -36.88 10.55
CA ARG A 6 16.25 -35.44 10.29
C ARG A 6 17.59 -34.78 10.62
N ASN A 7 18.22 -34.16 9.63
CA ASN A 7 19.31 -33.23 9.88
C ASN A 7 18.76 -31.99 10.57
N ILE A 8 19.17 -31.80 11.82
CA ILE A 8 18.96 -30.56 12.58
C ILE A 8 20.12 -29.63 12.20
N SER A 9 19.82 -28.54 11.52
CA SER A 9 20.78 -27.46 11.27
C SER A 9 21.05 -26.71 12.58
N PRO A 10 22.28 -26.21 12.81
CA PRO A 10 22.61 -25.44 14.00
C PRO A 10 21.88 -24.08 14.01
N PRO A 11 21.63 -23.51 15.20
CA PRO A 11 20.96 -22.21 15.33
C PRO A 11 21.84 -21.09 14.77
N SER A 12 21.23 -20.19 13.98
CA SER A 12 21.88 -18.95 13.54
C SER A 12 22.17 -18.04 14.74
N PRO A 13 23.32 -17.34 14.75
CA PRO A 13 23.64 -16.40 15.81
C PRO A 13 22.67 -15.20 15.77
N ALA A 14 22.24 -14.78 16.95
CA ALA A 14 21.40 -13.61 17.17
C ALA A 14 22.09 -12.36 16.63
N THR A 15 21.49 -11.72 15.63
CA THR A 15 21.83 -10.36 15.23
C THR A 15 21.15 -9.38 16.18
N SER A 16 21.98 -8.59 16.86
CA SER A 16 21.59 -7.45 17.68
C SER A 16 20.73 -6.46 16.88
N GLU A 17 19.64 -6.03 17.51
CA GLU A 17 18.81 -4.92 17.06
C GLU A 17 19.56 -3.61 17.34
N ASP A 18 20.15 -3.01 16.31
CA ASP A 18 20.57 -1.61 16.38
C ASP A 18 19.39 -0.73 15.94
N GLU A 19 18.90 0.05 16.90
CA GLU A 19 17.93 1.13 16.72
C GLU A 19 18.51 2.23 15.84
N ASP A 20 18.09 2.29 14.58
CA ASP A 20 18.47 3.37 13.67
C ASP A 20 17.46 4.51 13.79
N SER A 21 17.71 5.40 14.75
CA SER A 21 17.06 6.71 14.87
C SER A 21 17.52 7.61 13.73
N SER A 22 16.69 7.80 12.70
CA SER A 22 16.99 8.71 11.60
C SER A 22 16.80 10.17 12.02
N SER A 23 17.87 10.76 12.53
CA SER A 23 18.06 12.20 12.59
C SER A 23 18.13 12.75 11.16
N PHE A 24 17.17 13.61 10.83
CA PHE A 24 17.16 14.46 9.65
C PHE A 24 18.25 15.53 9.82
N ASP A 25 19.31 15.48 9.01
CA ASP A 25 20.31 16.54 8.92
C ASP A 25 20.32 17.10 7.48
N ASP A 26 19.76 18.29 7.34
CA ASP A 26 19.68 19.08 6.11
C ASP A 26 21.01 19.83 5.90
N GLY A 27 21.95 19.17 5.21
CA GLY A 27 23.24 19.75 4.82
C GLY A 27 23.27 20.16 3.35
N LEU A 28 22.65 21.28 3.00
CA LEU A 28 22.79 21.97 1.71
C LEU A 28 24.26 22.39 1.49
N LYS A 29 24.97 21.74 0.57
CA LYS A 29 26.16 22.33 -0.08
C LYS A 29 26.20 21.96 -1.57
N ALA A 30 26.06 22.98 -2.40
CA ALA A 30 26.47 23.03 -3.79
C ALA A 30 27.17 24.38 -4.02
N PRO A 31 27.92 24.59 -5.12
CA PRO A 31 28.87 23.68 -5.77
C PRO A 31 30.24 24.38 -5.94
N LEU A 32 31.30 23.62 -6.20
CA LEU A 32 32.55 24.18 -6.74
C LEU A 32 32.86 23.50 -8.08
N ILE A 33 32.72 24.32 -9.12
CA ILE A 33 33.07 24.08 -10.52
C ILE A 33 34.60 24.05 -10.62
N GLN A 34 35.17 22.98 -11.18
CA GLN A 34 36.45 23.04 -11.89
C GLN A 34 36.69 21.75 -12.69
N GLY A 35 37.10 21.90 -13.96
CA GLY A 35 37.76 20.87 -14.75
C GLY A 35 37.07 20.50 -16.06
N GLU A 36 37.30 21.28 -17.11
CA GLU A 36 37.11 20.84 -18.50
C GLU A 36 38.05 19.65 -18.78
N HIS A 37 37.48 18.45 -18.91
CA HIS A 37 38.20 17.30 -19.45
C HIS A 37 37.83 17.11 -20.94
N PRO A 38 38.81 16.90 -21.83
CA PRO A 38 38.57 16.64 -23.24
C PRO A 38 37.80 15.32 -23.43
N ALA A 39 36.88 15.35 -24.40
CA ALA A 39 36.01 14.23 -24.74
C ALA A 39 36.81 12.95 -25.03
N PRO A 40 36.56 11.83 -24.32
CA PRO A 40 37.17 10.55 -24.67
C PRO A 40 36.57 10.04 -25.99
N ALA A 41 37.45 9.72 -26.93
CA ALA A 41 37.10 9.11 -28.20
C ALA A 41 36.21 7.88 -28.01
N MET A 42 35.10 7.81 -28.75
CA MET A 42 34.20 6.66 -28.76
C MET A 42 34.88 5.46 -29.40
N THR A 43 35.67 4.70 -28.64
CA THR A 43 36.01 3.33 -29.01
C THR A 43 34.75 2.49 -28.84
N ALA A 44 34.17 2.09 -29.97
CA ALA A 44 33.08 1.13 -30.06
C ALA A 44 33.56 -0.22 -29.48
N ASN A 45 33.37 -0.40 -28.17
CA ASN A 45 33.51 -1.70 -27.53
C ASN A 45 32.42 -2.60 -28.12
N LYS A 46 32.81 -3.46 -29.06
CA LYS A 46 32.10 -4.67 -29.45
C LYS A 46 31.97 -5.50 -28.17
N VAL A 47 30.87 -5.30 -27.44
CA VAL A 47 30.53 -6.13 -26.29
C VAL A 47 30.19 -7.50 -26.85
N ASP A 48 31.13 -8.44 -26.75
CA ASP A 48 30.93 -9.84 -27.10
C ASP A 48 29.65 -10.34 -26.42
N ALA A 49 28.63 -10.61 -27.25
CA ALA A 49 27.32 -11.09 -26.85
C ALA A 49 27.32 -12.58 -26.49
N THR A 50 28.49 -13.16 -26.24
CA THR A 50 28.66 -14.58 -25.96
C THR A 50 28.72 -14.82 -24.45
N THR A 51 27.81 -15.68 -23.98
CA THR A 51 27.78 -16.28 -22.63
C THR A 51 27.43 -15.38 -21.44
N ARG A 52 26.35 -14.58 -21.52
CA ARG A 52 25.59 -14.31 -20.28
C ARG A 52 24.92 -15.62 -19.85
N ALA A 53 25.48 -16.25 -18.81
CA ALA A 53 24.86 -17.39 -18.15
C ALA A 53 23.37 -17.09 -17.92
N PRO A 54 22.47 -18.04 -18.18
CA PRO A 54 21.04 -17.85 -17.94
C PRO A 54 20.86 -17.35 -16.50
N PRO A 55 20.01 -16.32 -16.30
CA PRO A 55 19.80 -15.75 -14.96
C PRO A 55 19.50 -16.90 -14.01
N LYS A 56 20.30 -17.02 -12.93
CA LYS A 56 20.10 -18.00 -11.86
C LYS A 56 18.61 -18.04 -11.56
N SER A 57 18.00 -19.22 -11.68
CA SER A 57 16.59 -19.44 -11.39
C SER A 57 16.25 -18.68 -10.11
N LEU A 58 15.27 -17.77 -10.19
CA LEU A 58 14.79 -17.00 -9.05
C LEU A 58 14.41 -18.02 -7.97
N ARG A 59 15.21 -18.10 -6.91
CA ARG A 59 14.90 -18.98 -5.77
C ARG A 59 13.68 -18.40 -5.09
N ILE A 60 12.53 -19.01 -5.33
CA ILE A 60 11.28 -18.69 -4.62
C ILE A 60 11.54 -18.99 -3.15
N THR A 61 11.43 -17.97 -2.30
CA THR A 61 11.60 -18.12 -0.85
C THR A 61 10.28 -18.47 -0.18
N GLU A 62 10.32 -19.00 1.05
CA GLU A 62 9.11 -19.23 1.85
C GLU A 62 8.32 -17.93 2.08
N ALA A 63 9.02 -16.80 2.24
CA ALA A 63 8.40 -15.48 2.37
C ALA A 63 7.65 -15.06 1.08
N ASP A 64 8.17 -15.41 -0.09
CA ASP A 64 7.50 -15.15 -1.37
C ASP A 64 6.24 -15.99 -1.54
N ILE A 65 6.22 -17.21 -1.01
CA ILE A 65 5.03 -18.09 -1.01
C ILE A 65 4.00 -17.57 0.00
N ALA A 66 4.44 -17.19 1.20
CA ALA A 66 3.57 -16.62 2.23
C ALA A 66 2.87 -15.33 1.75
N ARG A 67 3.64 -14.44 1.10
CA ARG A 67 3.11 -13.21 0.48
C ARG A 67 2.07 -13.52 -0.60
N ASP A 68 2.33 -14.51 -1.45
CA ASP A 68 1.40 -14.88 -2.52
C ASP A 68 0.08 -15.42 -1.98
N ASN A 69 0.13 -16.30 -1.00
CA ASN A 69 -1.07 -16.85 -0.39
C ASN A 69 -1.93 -15.75 0.23
N HIS A 70 -1.27 -14.77 0.86
CA HIS A 70 -1.92 -13.60 1.43
C HIS A 70 -2.50 -12.66 0.35
N ASP A 71 -1.76 -12.40 -0.73
CA ASP A 71 -2.24 -11.58 -1.86
C ASP A 71 -3.44 -12.26 -2.57
N TRP A 72 -3.42 -13.58 -2.75
CA TRP A 72 -4.55 -14.35 -3.29
C TRP A 72 -5.78 -14.29 -2.40
N PHE A 73 -5.61 -14.48 -1.08
CA PHE A 73 -6.68 -14.30 -0.12
C PHE A 73 -7.30 -12.90 -0.25
N ASN A 74 -6.48 -11.86 -0.30
CA ASN A 74 -6.95 -10.49 -0.37
C ASN A 74 -7.65 -10.16 -1.71
N VAL A 75 -7.18 -10.67 -2.84
CA VAL A 75 -7.87 -10.48 -4.13
C VAL A 75 -9.26 -11.09 -4.14
N VAL A 76 -9.50 -12.16 -3.38
CA VAL A 76 -10.81 -12.82 -3.26
C VAL A 76 -11.68 -12.16 -2.19
N ALA A 77 -11.11 -11.78 -1.04
CA ALA A 77 -11.86 -11.25 0.10
C ALA A 77 -12.24 -9.77 -0.04
N LEU A 78 -11.31 -8.90 -0.49
CA LEU A 78 -11.55 -7.45 -0.63
C LEU A 78 -12.71 -7.08 -1.56
N PRO A 79 -12.98 -7.79 -2.68
CA PRO A 79 -14.15 -7.52 -3.51
C PRO A 79 -15.47 -7.47 -2.73
N VAL A 80 -15.62 -8.26 -1.66
CA VAL A 80 -16.82 -8.22 -0.80
C VAL A 80 -16.94 -6.85 -0.11
N VAL A 81 -15.83 -6.32 0.40
CA VAL A 81 -15.77 -4.98 1.01
C VAL A 81 -16.02 -3.89 -0.04
N VAL A 82 -15.39 -3.99 -1.20
CA VAL A 82 -15.55 -3.05 -2.32
C VAL A 82 -17.01 -3.01 -2.81
N ILE A 83 -17.65 -4.17 -2.97
CA ILE A 83 -19.06 -4.26 -3.35
C ILE A 83 -19.95 -3.64 -2.27
N ALA A 84 -19.70 -3.93 -0.99
CA ALA A 84 -20.48 -3.34 0.10
C ALA A 84 -20.31 -1.80 0.19
N CYS A 85 -19.11 -1.30 -0.13
CA CYS A 85 -18.84 0.13 -0.29
C CYS A 85 -19.61 0.72 -1.49
N ALA A 86 -19.59 0.04 -2.64
CA ALA A 86 -20.30 0.47 -3.85
C ALA A 86 -21.82 0.48 -3.68
N LEU A 87 -22.39 -0.49 -2.96
CA LEU A 87 -23.82 -0.51 -2.63
C LEU A 87 -24.27 0.68 -1.77
N ASN A 88 -23.36 1.26 -0.99
CA ASN A 88 -23.64 2.49 -0.24
C ASN A 88 -23.50 3.77 -1.09
N TYR A 89 -23.00 3.67 -2.32
CA TYR A 89 -22.80 4.81 -3.21
C TYR A 89 -24.05 5.06 -4.05
N GLU A 90 -24.60 6.27 -3.98
CA GLU A 90 -25.78 6.66 -4.73
C GLU A 90 -25.42 7.46 -5.98
N TYR A 91 -25.93 6.98 -7.12
CA TYR A 91 -25.87 7.65 -8.41
C TYR A 91 -27.29 8.06 -8.82
N PRO A 92 -27.52 9.26 -9.39
CA PRO A 92 -26.54 10.25 -9.87
C PRO A 92 -26.16 11.33 -8.84
N SER A 93 -26.53 11.15 -7.57
CA SER A 93 -26.28 12.15 -6.54
C SER A 93 -24.82 12.22 -6.08
N PHE A 94 -24.01 11.23 -6.49
CA PHE A 94 -22.58 11.07 -6.23
C PHE A 94 -22.21 11.15 -4.74
N HIS A 95 -23.11 10.73 -3.86
CA HIS A 95 -22.88 10.68 -2.41
C HIS A 95 -23.10 9.28 -1.84
N TYR A 96 -22.50 9.02 -0.68
CA TYR A 96 -22.79 7.81 0.08
C TYR A 96 -24.04 8.03 0.94
N SER A 97 -24.97 7.08 0.96
CA SER A 97 -26.20 7.25 1.77
C SER A 97 -26.14 6.63 3.15
N GLY A 98 -25.26 5.63 3.35
CA GLY A 98 -25.21 4.86 4.59
C GLY A 98 -26.39 3.89 4.76
N LYS A 99 -27.27 3.73 3.75
CA LYS A 99 -28.40 2.80 3.81
C LYS A 99 -27.97 1.34 4.06
N TYR A 100 -26.82 0.95 3.50
CA TYR A 100 -26.24 -0.38 3.67
C TYR A 100 -25.07 -0.35 4.68
N PHE A 101 -25.14 0.55 5.66
CA PHE A 101 -24.08 0.72 6.67
C PHE A 101 -23.72 -0.59 7.37
N TRP A 102 -24.70 -1.32 7.91
CA TRP A 102 -24.42 -2.53 8.67
C TRP A 102 -23.78 -3.63 7.82
N SER A 103 -24.20 -3.79 6.57
CA SER A 103 -23.60 -4.75 5.64
C SER A 103 -22.14 -4.39 5.32
N MET A 104 -21.87 -3.11 5.04
CA MET A 104 -20.51 -2.61 4.81
C MET A 104 -19.65 -2.73 6.06
N TRP A 105 -20.19 -2.40 7.22
CA TRP A 105 -19.51 -2.49 8.51
C TRP A 105 -19.15 -3.94 8.85
N ALA A 106 -20.08 -4.87 8.72
CA ALA A 106 -19.85 -6.28 8.98
C ALA A 106 -18.81 -6.86 8.01
N ALA A 107 -18.93 -6.59 6.71
CA ALA A 107 -17.98 -7.05 5.70
C ALA A 107 -16.56 -6.53 5.97
N THR A 108 -16.42 -5.23 6.24
CA THR A 108 -15.13 -4.60 6.51
C THR A 108 -14.50 -5.11 7.80
N THR A 109 -15.30 -5.17 8.87
CA THR A 109 -14.83 -5.62 10.19
C THR A 109 -14.35 -7.07 10.12
N MET A 110 -15.15 -7.95 9.50
CA MET A 110 -14.76 -9.36 9.30
C MET A 110 -13.48 -9.49 8.48
N TYR A 111 -13.35 -8.72 7.38
CA TYR A 111 -12.13 -8.70 6.58
C TYR A 111 -10.91 -8.26 7.39
N PHE A 112 -10.99 -7.14 8.13
CA PHE A 112 -9.89 -6.65 8.96
C PHE A 112 -9.49 -7.62 10.06
N PHE A 113 -10.44 -8.30 10.70
CA PHE A 113 -10.11 -9.33 11.70
C PHE A 113 -9.36 -10.51 11.08
N LEU A 114 -9.78 -10.98 9.90
CA LEU A 114 -9.12 -12.08 9.21
C LEU A 114 -7.72 -11.68 8.74
N ASP A 115 -7.58 -10.51 8.13
CA ASP A 115 -6.28 -10.01 7.65
C ASP A 115 -5.30 -9.74 8.80
N PHE A 116 -5.76 -9.10 9.87
CA PHE A 116 -4.99 -8.87 11.09
C PHE A 116 -4.52 -10.20 11.73
N SER A 117 -5.41 -11.19 11.81
CA SER A 117 -5.06 -12.52 12.34
C SER A 117 -4.02 -13.21 11.45
N TRP A 118 -4.19 -13.13 10.13
CA TRP A 118 -3.25 -13.71 9.18
C TRP A 118 -1.84 -13.10 9.31
N VAL A 119 -1.74 -11.77 9.30
CA VAL A 119 -0.44 -11.06 9.44
C VAL A 119 0.21 -11.34 10.79
N THR A 120 -0.58 -11.58 11.84
CA THR A 120 -0.07 -11.96 13.16
C THR A 120 0.50 -13.38 13.19
N ILE A 121 -0.15 -14.33 12.50
CA ILE A 121 0.30 -15.73 12.43
C ILE A 121 1.49 -15.88 11.47
N VAL A 122 1.49 -15.14 10.36
CA VAL A 122 2.48 -15.25 9.28
C VAL A 122 3.08 -13.88 8.97
N PRO A 123 3.92 -13.31 9.85
CA PRO A 123 4.45 -11.95 9.68
C PRO A 123 5.32 -11.76 8.44
N THR A 124 5.84 -12.85 7.85
CA THR A 124 6.65 -12.83 6.62
C THR A 124 5.84 -12.58 5.35
N CYS A 125 4.50 -12.63 5.40
CA CYS A 125 3.67 -12.37 4.22
C CYS A 125 3.74 -10.91 3.77
N VAL A 126 4.09 -9.99 4.67
CA VAL A 126 4.18 -8.55 4.41
C VAL A 126 5.55 -7.99 4.79
N LYS A 127 5.94 -6.86 4.20
CA LYS A 127 7.25 -6.25 4.46
C LYS A 127 7.37 -5.62 5.84
N SER A 128 6.26 -5.11 6.38
CA SER A 128 6.23 -4.41 7.65
C SER A 128 4.99 -4.82 8.45
N PRO A 129 5.01 -6.01 9.08
CA PRO A 129 3.84 -6.57 9.76
C PRO A 129 3.35 -5.66 10.90
N VAL A 130 4.26 -5.06 11.66
CA VAL A 130 3.91 -4.18 12.79
C VAL A 130 3.16 -2.92 12.33
N VAL A 131 3.58 -2.30 11.22
CA VAL A 131 2.90 -1.11 10.68
C VAL A 131 1.48 -1.46 10.22
N ILE A 132 1.33 -2.60 9.55
CA ILE A 132 0.03 -3.09 9.06
C ILE A 132 -0.90 -3.45 10.22
N GLN A 133 -0.40 -4.17 11.23
CA GLN A 133 -1.16 -4.50 12.44
C GLN A 133 -1.65 -3.24 13.16
N LYS A 134 -0.77 -2.25 13.39
CA LYS A 134 -1.14 -0.97 14.00
C LYS A 134 -2.20 -0.24 13.16
N HIS A 135 -2.04 -0.23 11.84
CA HIS A 135 -3.02 0.36 10.93
C HIS A 135 -4.40 -0.31 11.07
N HIS A 136 -4.49 -1.64 11.09
CA HIS A 136 -5.77 -2.33 11.28
C HIS A 136 -6.40 -2.02 12.64
N VAL A 137 -5.61 -1.97 13.72
CA VAL A 137 -6.13 -1.60 15.05
C VAL A 137 -6.73 -0.19 15.01
N VAL A 138 -6.00 0.78 14.47
CA VAL A 138 -6.49 2.16 14.33
C VAL A 138 -7.73 2.22 13.43
N ALA A 139 -7.74 1.51 12.31
CA ALA A 139 -8.87 1.47 11.39
C ALA A 139 -10.11 0.80 12.01
N MET A 140 -9.95 -0.29 12.77
CA MET A 140 -11.05 -0.93 13.51
C MET A 140 -11.63 -0.02 14.59
N ILE A 141 -10.80 0.70 15.35
CA ILE A 141 -11.26 1.73 16.28
C ILE A 141 -12.03 2.81 15.53
N TYR A 142 -11.52 3.22 14.37
CA TYR A 142 -12.17 4.24 13.55
C TYR A 142 -13.55 3.81 13.04
N LEU A 143 -13.73 2.53 12.69
CA LEU A 143 -15.01 1.95 12.26
C LEU A 143 -16.09 1.94 13.35
N LEU A 144 -15.73 2.10 14.63
CA LEU A 144 -16.70 2.22 15.72
C LEU A 144 -17.45 3.55 15.69
N GLY A 145 -16.87 4.60 15.09
CA GLY A 145 -17.44 5.93 15.13
C GLY A 145 -18.87 6.01 14.60
N PRO A 146 -19.14 5.56 13.37
CA PRO A 146 -20.47 5.63 12.80
C PRO A 146 -21.51 4.69 13.43
N ILE A 147 -21.10 3.79 14.35
CA ILE A 147 -22.02 3.05 15.22
C ILE A 147 -22.63 4.02 16.25
N TYR A 148 -21.77 4.79 16.93
CA TYR A 148 -22.17 5.75 17.97
C TYR A 148 -22.74 7.04 17.40
N TYR A 149 -22.35 7.40 16.17
CA TYR A 149 -22.77 8.63 15.50
C TYR A 149 -23.41 8.32 14.13
N PRO A 150 -24.68 7.87 14.10
CA PRO A 150 -25.36 7.44 12.89
C PRO A 150 -25.40 8.48 11.76
N GLN A 151 -25.40 9.77 12.11
CA GLN A 151 -25.37 10.89 11.15
C GLN A 151 -24.12 10.90 10.26
N TYR A 152 -23.05 10.21 10.66
CA TYR A 152 -21.78 10.12 9.94
C TYR A 152 -21.58 8.79 9.21
N ARG A 153 -22.59 7.91 9.14
CA ARG A 153 -22.49 6.60 8.45
C ARG A 153 -22.10 6.70 6.97
N TRP A 154 -22.50 7.78 6.31
CA TRP A 154 -22.12 8.04 4.93
C TRP A 154 -20.60 8.25 4.76
N LEU A 155 -19.92 8.84 5.75
CA LEU A 155 -18.47 9.08 5.69
C LEU A 155 -17.68 7.78 5.64
N MET A 156 -18.21 6.71 6.24
CA MET A 156 -17.57 5.40 6.22
C MET A 156 -17.40 4.89 4.79
N GLY A 157 -18.36 5.13 3.90
CA GLY A 157 -18.23 4.76 2.48
C GLY A 157 -17.11 5.55 1.78
N ALA A 158 -17.02 6.85 2.04
CA ALA A 158 -15.96 7.69 1.49
C ALA A 158 -14.57 7.25 2.00
N ILE A 159 -14.43 6.94 3.29
CA ILE A 159 -13.17 6.49 3.90
C ILE A 159 -12.78 5.10 3.41
N LEU A 160 -13.73 4.16 3.31
CA LEU A 160 -13.46 2.80 2.85
C LEU A 160 -13.30 2.66 1.34
N SER A 161 -13.56 3.72 0.57
CA SER A 161 -13.21 3.74 -0.86
C SER A 161 -11.72 3.46 -1.10
N VAL A 162 -10.85 3.70 -0.11
CA VAL A 162 -9.41 3.35 -0.17
C VAL A 162 -9.18 1.87 -0.47
N GLU A 163 -10.10 0.99 -0.08
CA GLU A 163 -9.97 -0.45 -0.33
C GLU A 163 -10.09 -0.80 -1.82
N VAL A 164 -10.73 0.05 -2.62
CA VAL A 164 -10.68 -0.09 -4.10
C VAL A 164 -9.25 0.06 -4.59
N ASN A 165 -8.52 1.05 -4.07
CA ASN A 165 -7.12 1.25 -4.43
C ASN A 165 -6.23 0.13 -3.89
N THR A 166 -6.44 -0.32 -2.64
CA THR A 166 -5.74 -1.48 -2.05
C THR A 166 -5.93 -2.73 -2.91
N TRP A 167 -7.17 -3.01 -3.36
CA TRP A 167 -7.46 -4.15 -4.21
C TRP A 167 -6.71 -4.09 -5.55
N PHE A 168 -6.70 -2.93 -6.23
CA PHE A 168 -5.92 -2.77 -7.46
C PHE A 168 -4.42 -2.90 -7.23
N LEU A 169 -3.91 -2.44 -6.09
CA LEU A 169 -2.50 -2.58 -5.72
C LEU A 169 -2.12 -4.06 -5.58
N ILE A 170 -2.93 -4.87 -4.88
CA ILE A 170 -2.68 -6.31 -4.71
C ILE A 170 -2.83 -7.05 -6.05
N LEU A 171 -3.89 -6.77 -6.80
CA LEU A 171 -4.10 -7.35 -8.13
C LEU A 171 -2.92 -7.06 -9.06
N ARG A 172 -2.40 -5.83 -9.01
CA ARG A 172 -1.20 -5.41 -9.74
C ARG A 172 -0.01 -6.29 -9.36
N ARG A 173 0.25 -6.55 -8.07
CA ARG A 173 1.35 -7.42 -7.63
C ARG A 173 1.24 -8.83 -8.20
N LEU A 174 0.06 -9.46 -8.14
CA LEU A 174 -0.17 -10.79 -8.71
C LEU A 174 0.05 -10.83 -10.22
N VAL A 175 -0.47 -9.84 -10.95
CA VAL A 175 -0.31 -9.74 -12.42
C VAL A 175 1.16 -9.59 -12.82
N TYR A 176 1.92 -8.71 -12.14
CA TYR A 176 3.34 -8.56 -12.43
C TYR A 176 4.13 -9.82 -12.10
N ARG A 177 3.86 -10.48 -10.96
CA ARG A 177 4.56 -11.71 -10.59
C ARG A 177 4.42 -12.79 -11.64
N ASN A 178 3.22 -13.01 -12.18
CA ASN A 178 2.97 -14.00 -13.24
C ASN A 178 3.78 -13.73 -14.52
N ASN A 179 4.18 -12.48 -14.77
CA ASN A 179 4.99 -12.12 -15.92
C ASN A 179 6.50 -12.33 -15.70
N TYR A 180 6.97 -12.38 -14.45
CA TYR A 180 8.40 -12.50 -14.10
C TYR A 180 8.80 -13.87 -13.56
N CYS A 181 7.86 -14.71 -13.14
CA CYS A 181 8.15 -16.06 -12.62
C CYS A 181 8.15 -17.09 -13.76
N PRO A 182 9.30 -17.71 -14.12
CA PRO A 182 9.39 -18.68 -15.22
C PRO A 182 8.65 -20.01 -14.95
N SER A 183 8.31 -20.26 -13.68
CA SER A 183 7.72 -21.51 -13.21
C SER A 183 6.20 -21.49 -13.32
N GLY A 184 5.68 -21.85 -14.49
CA GLY A 184 4.38 -22.52 -14.64
C GLY A 184 3.11 -21.67 -14.67
N TYR A 185 3.15 -20.36 -14.39
CA TYR A 185 1.97 -19.51 -14.54
C TYR A 185 1.78 -19.04 -15.99
N ALA A 186 0.53 -18.99 -16.46
CA ALA A 186 0.21 -18.43 -17.77
C ALA A 186 0.60 -16.95 -17.79
N LYS A 187 1.39 -16.54 -18.80
CA LYS A 187 1.74 -15.14 -19.00
C LYS A 187 0.46 -14.31 -19.12
N VAL A 188 0.35 -13.25 -18.33
CA VAL A 188 -0.81 -12.36 -18.38
C VAL A 188 -0.67 -11.45 -19.58
N SER A 189 -1.77 -11.19 -20.28
CA SER A 189 -1.78 -10.29 -21.43
C SER A 189 -1.22 -8.90 -21.06
N PRO A 190 -0.37 -8.29 -21.91
CA PRO A 190 0.11 -6.92 -21.70
C PRO A 190 -1.02 -5.90 -21.52
N ILE A 191 -2.17 -6.15 -22.16
CA ILE A 191 -3.37 -5.29 -22.07
C ILE A 191 -3.89 -5.28 -20.63
N ILE A 192 -4.05 -6.46 -20.01
CA ILE A 192 -4.52 -6.58 -18.62
C ILE A 192 -3.52 -5.93 -17.66
N THR A 193 -2.22 -6.19 -17.86
CA THR A 193 -1.16 -5.60 -17.04
C THR A 193 -1.19 -4.06 -17.08
N THR A 194 -1.41 -3.50 -18.27
CA THR A 194 -1.53 -2.06 -18.48
C THR A 194 -2.80 -1.52 -17.84
N ALA A 195 -3.95 -2.17 -18.06
CA ALA A 195 -5.23 -1.74 -17.50
C ALA A 195 -5.22 -1.71 -15.97
N VAL A 196 -4.78 -2.80 -15.32
CA VAL A 196 -4.69 -2.87 -13.84
C VAL A 196 -3.76 -1.80 -13.30
N SER A 197 -2.64 -1.54 -13.96
CA SER A 197 -1.70 -0.48 -13.56
C SER A 197 -2.31 0.91 -13.69
N THR A 198 -3.03 1.18 -14.79
CA THR A 198 -3.74 2.45 -15.00
C THR A 198 -4.81 2.66 -13.93
N PHE A 199 -5.64 1.66 -13.64
CA PHE A 199 -6.66 1.74 -12.59
C PHE A 199 -6.05 1.93 -11.20
N PHE A 200 -4.94 1.26 -10.91
CA PHE A 200 -4.21 1.47 -9.67
C PHE A 200 -3.79 2.94 -9.50
N TYR A 201 -3.12 3.55 -10.49
CA TYR A 201 -2.68 4.95 -10.36
C TYR A 201 -3.85 5.93 -10.37
N PHE A 202 -4.86 5.69 -11.19
CA PHE A 202 -6.06 6.52 -11.23
C PHE A 202 -6.76 6.54 -9.87
N THR A 203 -7.02 5.36 -9.28
CA THR A 203 -7.64 5.27 -7.95
C THR A 203 -6.73 5.81 -6.86
N TRP A 204 -5.39 5.66 -6.97
CA TRP A 204 -4.45 6.22 -6.01
C TRP A 204 -4.58 7.74 -5.92
N ILE A 205 -4.51 8.42 -7.07
CA ILE A 205 -4.59 9.88 -7.13
C ILE A 205 -5.98 10.36 -6.67
N THR A 206 -7.04 9.79 -7.22
CA THR A 206 -8.42 10.21 -6.91
C THR A 206 -8.76 9.99 -5.44
N ILE A 207 -8.40 8.83 -4.87
CA ILE A 207 -8.85 8.44 -3.53
C ILE A 207 -7.85 8.91 -2.46
N ARG A 208 -6.58 8.54 -2.58
CA ARG A 208 -5.58 8.81 -1.53
C ARG A 208 -5.10 10.26 -1.55
N CYS A 209 -4.91 10.86 -2.73
CA CYS A 209 -4.37 12.21 -2.84
C CYS A 209 -5.45 13.30 -2.83
N TYR A 210 -6.67 13.00 -3.28
CA TYR A 210 -7.75 14.00 -3.34
C TYR A 210 -8.86 13.75 -2.32
N LEU A 211 -9.56 12.60 -2.39
CA LEU A 211 -10.72 12.34 -1.54
C LEU A 211 -10.36 12.31 -0.04
N TYR A 212 -9.28 11.63 0.36
CA TYR A 212 -8.90 11.50 1.77
C TYR A 212 -8.59 12.85 2.44
N PRO A 213 -7.71 13.70 1.88
CA PRO A 213 -7.48 15.04 2.42
C PRO A 213 -8.74 15.91 2.39
N HIS A 214 -9.59 15.76 1.38
CA HIS A 214 -10.86 16.48 1.32
C HIS A 214 -11.80 16.09 2.48
N VAL A 215 -11.90 14.80 2.80
CA VAL A 215 -12.65 14.32 3.98
C VAL A 215 -12.10 14.90 5.28
N LEU A 216 -10.78 15.10 5.38
CA LEU A 216 -10.17 15.76 6.54
C LEU A 216 -10.65 17.21 6.68
N VAL A 217 -10.63 17.97 5.59
CA VAL A 217 -11.14 19.36 5.57
C VAL A 217 -12.62 19.40 5.94
N LEU A 218 -13.40 18.45 5.46
CA LEU A 218 -14.81 18.33 5.81
C LEU A 218 -15.02 18.09 7.32
N PHE A 219 -14.20 17.26 7.97
CA PHE A 219 -14.29 17.10 9.43
C PHE A 219 -14.04 18.42 10.18
N PHE A 220 -13.08 19.23 9.72
CA PHE A 220 -12.85 20.56 10.30
C PHE A 220 -14.02 21.51 10.09
N SER A 221 -14.65 21.49 8.91
CA SER A 221 -15.86 22.29 8.65
C SER A 221 -17.02 21.88 9.56
N MET A 222 -17.29 20.57 9.68
CA MET A 222 -18.34 20.07 10.57
C MET A 222 -18.08 20.41 12.03
N TRP A 223 -16.82 20.36 12.47
CA TRP A 223 -16.46 20.76 13.83
C TRP A 223 -16.73 22.26 14.07
N LYS A 224 -16.32 23.12 13.14
CA LYS A 224 -16.57 24.56 13.22
C LYS A 224 -18.07 24.85 13.33
N ASP A 225 -18.88 24.22 12.48
CA ASP A 225 -20.34 24.40 12.50
C ASP A 225 -20.95 23.98 13.85
N GLU A 226 -20.47 22.88 14.45
CA GLU A 226 -20.93 22.44 15.77
C GLU A 226 -20.49 23.38 16.90
N ILE A 227 -19.27 23.93 16.85
CA ILE A 227 -18.84 24.97 17.80
C ILE A 227 -19.76 26.18 17.72
N GLU A 228 -20.04 26.67 16.50
CA GLU A 228 -20.90 27.84 16.30
C GLU A 228 -22.33 27.63 16.81
N LYS A 229 -22.89 26.42 16.65
CA LYS A 229 -24.24 26.09 17.13
C LYS A 229 -24.36 25.96 18.64
N THR A 230 -23.30 25.47 19.30
CA THR A 230 -23.41 24.95 20.68
C THR A 230 -22.56 25.72 21.69
N GLY A 231 -21.56 26.46 21.23
CA GLY A 231 -20.56 27.13 22.06
C GLY A 231 -19.56 26.20 22.77
N LYS A 232 -19.60 24.87 22.53
CA LYS A 232 -18.64 23.93 23.14
C LYS A 232 -17.48 23.65 22.19
N TYR A 233 -16.26 23.63 22.72
CA TYR A 233 -15.06 23.37 21.95
C TYR A 233 -14.71 21.89 21.82
N PHE A 234 -15.21 21.04 22.71
CA PHE A 234 -14.86 19.62 22.78
C PHE A 234 -16.07 18.71 22.57
N TYR A 235 -15.93 17.78 21.64
CA TYR A 235 -16.85 16.71 21.30
C TYR A 235 -16.08 15.41 21.12
N TRP A 236 -16.65 14.30 21.56
CA TRP A 236 -15.99 12.99 21.44
C TRP A 236 -15.82 12.58 19.97
N GLU A 237 -16.71 13.04 19.11
CA GLU A 237 -16.68 12.97 17.65
C GLU A 237 -15.38 13.57 17.06
N LEU A 238 -14.76 14.53 17.74
CA LEU A 238 -13.53 15.17 17.26
C LEU A 238 -12.33 14.25 17.30
N LEU A 239 -12.38 13.14 18.03
CA LEU A 239 -11.33 12.14 18.01
C LEU A 239 -11.13 11.53 16.61
N PHE A 240 -12.11 11.64 15.71
CA PHE A 240 -11.94 11.23 14.31
C PHE A 240 -10.98 12.12 13.51
N ILE A 241 -10.86 13.40 13.86
CA ILE A 241 -9.96 14.35 13.18
C ILE A 241 -8.49 13.92 13.32
N PRO A 242 -7.92 13.74 14.52
CA PRO A 242 -6.52 13.34 14.65
C PRO A 242 -6.27 11.94 14.08
N VAL A 243 -7.21 11.01 14.23
CA VAL A 243 -7.09 9.66 13.61
C VAL A 243 -7.03 9.76 12.09
N HIS A 244 -7.95 10.49 11.46
CA HIS A 244 -7.98 10.66 10.02
C HIS A 244 -6.76 11.46 9.50
N ALA A 245 -6.30 12.46 10.26
CA ALA A 245 -5.08 13.20 9.94
C ALA A 245 -3.85 12.28 9.90
N VAL A 246 -3.71 11.35 10.85
CA VAL A 246 -2.63 10.34 10.81
C VAL A 246 -2.75 9.46 9.56
N LEU A 247 -3.95 9.03 9.18
CA LEU A 247 -4.17 8.27 7.95
C LEU A 247 -3.81 9.07 6.69
N CYS A 248 -4.12 10.37 6.66
CA CYS A 248 -3.68 11.28 5.59
C CYS A 248 -2.16 11.39 5.51
N VAL A 249 -1.46 11.53 6.64
CA VAL A 249 0.01 11.57 6.68
C VAL A 249 0.62 10.26 6.17
N LEU A 250 0.07 9.11 6.57
CA LEU A 250 0.50 7.80 6.05
C LEU A 250 0.28 7.70 4.54
N ASN A 251 -0.86 8.16 4.03
CA ASN A 251 -1.13 8.22 2.59
C ASN A 251 -0.15 9.13 1.84
N LEU A 252 0.22 10.28 2.40
CA LEU A 252 1.24 11.16 1.82
C LEU A 252 2.61 10.49 1.80
N LYS A 253 3.01 9.83 2.89
CA LYS A 253 4.26 9.07 2.96
C LYS A 253 4.30 7.99 1.87
N TRP A 254 3.26 7.17 1.77
CA TRP A 254 3.22 6.12 0.74
C TRP A 254 3.17 6.69 -0.67
N THR A 255 2.54 7.85 -0.87
CA THR A 255 2.54 8.56 -2.16
C THR A 255 3.94 9.01 -2.52
N TYR A 256 4.67 9.58 -1.57
CA TYR A 256 6.07 9.94 -1.76
C TYR A 256 6.92 8.71 -2.13
N ASP A 257 6.79 7.62 -1.38
CA ASP A 257 7.54 6.38 -1.64
C ASP A 257 7.21 5.78 -3.02
N LEU A 258 5.95 5.88 -3.46
CA LEU A 258 5.49 5.39 -4.76
C LEU A 258 6.07 6.21 -5.93
N PHE A 259 6.01 7.54 -5.83
CA PHE A 259 6.39 8.42 -6.94
C PHE A 259 7.87 8.80 -6.95
N ARG A 260 8.58 8.76 -5.81
CA ARG A 260 10.03 9.03 -5.73
C ARG A 260 10.86 8.27 -6.78
N PRO A 261 10.73 6.94 -6.96
CA PRO A 261 11.50 6.23 -7.99
C PRO A 261 11.10 6.60 -9.42
N ILE A 262 9.83 6.97 -9.65
CA ILE A 262 9.34 7.40 -10.97
C ILE A 262 9.95 8.77 -11.33
N VAL A 263 9.91 9.71 -10.40
CA VAL A 263 10.47 11.06 -10.57
C VAL A 263 11.99 11.00 -10.78
N LYS A 264 12.73 10.22 -9.97
CA LYS A 264 14.18 10.03 -10.18
C LYS A 264 14.51 9.50 -11.58
N ARG A 265 13.68 8.61 -12.13
CA ARG A 265 13.85 8.10 -13.49
C ARG A 265 13.63 9.17 -14.55
N TRP A 266 12.57 9.98 -14.41
CA TRP A 266 12.30 11.07 -15.34
C TRP A 266 13.38 12.15 -15.32
N MET A 267 14.00 12.40 -14.17
CA MET A 267 15.14 13.30 -14.05
C MET A 267 16.47 12.71 -14.56
N GLY A 268 16.47 11.48 -15.09
CA GLY A 268 17.69 10.82 -15.59
C GLY A 268 18.70 10.40 -14.51
N THR A 269 18.38 10.60 -13.23
CA THR A 269 19.24 10.22 -12.08
C THR A 269 18.95 8.81 -11.56
N GLY A 270 17.94 8.13 -12.11
CA GLY A 270 17.54 6.77 -11.73
C GLY A 270 18.17 5.66 -12.57
N PRO A 271 18.16 4.40 -12.08
CA PRO A 271 18.59 3.25 -12.88
C PRO A 271 17.78 3.13 -14.17
N LYS A 272 18.45 2.87 -15.30
CA LYS A 272 17.81 2.72 -16.62
C LYS A 272 16.92 1.49 -16.74
N THR A 273 17.11 0.48 -15.87
CA THR A 273 16.32 -0.75 -15.85
C THR A 273 15.31 -0.75 -14.73
N VAL A 274 14.06 -1.11 -15.06
CA VAL A 274 12.98 -1.26 -14.10
C VAL A 274 13.23 -2.51 -13.26
N ALA A 275 13.88 -2.37 -12.11
CA ALA A 275 13.51 -3.23 -11.00
C ALA A 275 12.10 -2.78 -10.60
N VAL A 276 11.08 -3.57 -10.94
CA VAL A 276 9.76 -3.37 -10.35
C VAL A 276 10.02 -3.45 -8.85
N SER A 277 9.87 -2.34 -8.14
CA SER A 277 9.94 -2.35 -6.68
C SER A 277 8.90 -3.36 -6.23
N ASN A 278 9.34 -4.54 -5.77
CA ASN A 278 8.50 -5.67 -5.37
C ASN A 278 7.74 -5.38 -4.05
N GLY A 279 7.19 -4.18 -3.89
CA GLY A 279 6.30 -3.85 -2.79
C GLY A 279 6.47 -2.41 -2.32
N LEU A 280 5.48 -1.60 -2.65
CA LEU A 280 4.67 -0.99 -1.59
C LEU A 280 3.52 -1.96 -1.28
#